data_AF-A0A8S3ZD21-F1
#
_entry.id   AF-A0A8S3ZD21-F1
#
_cell.length_a   1.000
_cell.length_b   1.000
_cell.length_c   1.000
_cell.angle_alpha   90.00
_cell.angle_beta   90.00
_cell.angle_gamma   90.00
#
_symmetry.space_group_name_H-M   'P 1'
#
loop_
_entity.id
_entity.type
_entity.pdbx_description
1 polymer ?
#
loop_
_entity_poly.entity_id
_entity_poly.type
_entity_poly.pdbx_seq_one_letter_code
_entity_poly.pdbx_strand_id
1 'polypeptide(L)'
;LSCYHCNSFKDPDCSGTSLDKFKAACPANSVGCRKIQYKMELPGTSSVEERIVRQCSKSRRDADCISVYGTNGKRYKQFTCECNGDYCNQSTRSRPLALLVCVIAMVTLFMLV
;
A
#
# COMPACT_ATOMS: atom_id res chain seq x y z
N LEU A 1 -2.43 -13.22 14.85
CA LEU A 1 -1.83 -12.27 13.90
C LEU A 1 -1.42 -13.02 12.65
N SER A 2 -2.15 -12.78 11.58
CA SER A 2 -1.89 -13.31 10.25
C SER A 2 -1.83 -12.13 9.28
N CYS A 3 -0.92 -12.17 8.32
CA CYS A 3 -0.73 -11.09 7.35
C CYS A 3 -0.61 -11.67 5.94
N TYR A 4 -0.77 -10.83 4.93
CA TYR A 4 -0.31 -11.21 3.60
C TYR A 4 1.22 -11.18 3.56
N HIS A 5 1.83 -12.21 2.98
CA HIS A 5 3.28 -12.34 2.82
C HIS A 5 3.63 -12.57 1.35
N CYS A 6 4.11 -11.52 0.67
CA CYS A 6 4.40 -11.58 -0.76
C CYS A 6 5.40 -10.52 -1.21
N ASN A 7 6.00 -10.74 -2.38
CA ASN A 7 6.89 -9.79 -3.04
C ASN A 7 6.56 -9.75 -4.54
N SER A 8 6.16 -8.59 -5.05
CA SER A 8 5.73 -8.41 -6.45
C SER A 8 6.84 -8.60 -7.48
N PHE A 9 8.10 -8.61 -7.07
CA PHE A 9 9.21 -8.96 -7.94
C PHE A 9 9.23 -10.46 -8.27
N LYS A 10 8.80 -11.31 -7.34
CA LYS A 10 8.75 -12.77 -7.51
C LYS A 10 7.37 -13.26 -7.93
N ASP A 11 6.32 -12.62 -7.44
CA ASP A 11 4.93 -12.98 -7.73
C ASP A 11 4.12 -11.72 -8.05
N PRO A 12 3.86 -11.45 -9.35
CA PRO A 12 3.16 -10.24 -9.80
C PRO A 12 1.79 -10.02 -9.14
N ASP A 13 1.10 -11.09 -8.73
CA ASP A 13 -0.22 -11.01 -8.09
C ASP A 13 -0.16 -10.30 -6.73
N CYS A 14 1.02 -10.19 -6.14
CA CYS A 14 1.23 -9.38 -4.94
C CYS A 14 0.85 -7.92 -5.18
N SER A 15 0.91 -7.39 -6.41
CA SER A 15 0.46 -6.03 -6.70
C SER A 15 -1.05 -5.88 -6.82
N GLY A 16 -1.78 -6.99 -6.94
CA GLY A 16 -3.23 -7.03 -7.13
C GLY A 16 -4.05 -6.90 -5.85
N THR A 17 -5.35 -7.15 -6.02
CA THR A 17 -6.37 -7.14 -4.95
C THR A 17 -6.67 -8.55 -4.42
N SER A 18 -6.47 -9.59 -5.24
CA SER A 18 -6.62 -10.98 -4.81
C SER A 18 -5.34 -11.43 -4.10
N LEU A 19 -5.35 -11.38 -2.77
CA LEU A 19 -4.19 -11.69 -1.94
C LEU A 19 -4.33 -12.99 -1.15
N ASP A 20 -5.45 -13.72 -1.31
CA ASP A 20 -5.78 -14.88 -0.48
C ASP A 20 -4.70 -15.96 -0.48
N LYS A 21 -4.04 -16.20 -1.62
CA LYS A 21 -2.93 -17.16 -1.74
C LYS A 21 -1.68 -16.78 -0.93
N PHE A 22 -1.59 -15.54 -0.45
CA PHE A 22 -0.46 -15.02 0.33
C PHE A 22 -0.74 -14.94 1.83
N LYS A 23 -1.90 -15.43 2.31
CA LYS A 23 -2.21 -15.46 3.73
C LYS A 23 -1.21 -16.34 4.47
N ALA A 24 -0.55 -15.78 5.48
CA ALA A 24 0.41 -16.51 6.31
C ALA A 24 0.28 -16.10 7.78
N ALA A 25 0.47 -17.06 8.69
CA ALA A 25 0.58 -16.80 10.11
C ALA A 25 1.89 -16.05 10.41
N CYS A 26 1.85 -15.06 11.30
CA CYS A 26 3.04 -14.34 11.69
C CYS A 26 3.82 -15.03 12.82
N PRO A 27 5.15 -14.86 12.87
CA PRO A 27 5.96 -15.28 14.02
C PRO A 27 5.45 -14.64 15.31
N ALA A 28 5.59 -15.34 16.44
CA ALA A 28 5.03 -14.93 17.75
C ALA A 28 5.48 -13.54 18.25
N ASN A 29 6.63 -13.03 17.80
CA ASN A 29 7.15 -11.70 18.14
C ASN A 29 6.66 -10.59 17.20
N SER A 30 5.76 -10.88 16.27
CA SER A 30 5.18 -9.89 15.38
C SER A 30 4.02 -9.18 16.08
N VAL A 31 3.96 -7.87 15.91
CA VAL A 31 2.97 -6.99 16.57
C VAL A 31 1.98 -6.37 15.57
N GLY A 32 2.22 -6.50 14.27
CA GLY A 32 1.32 -6.02 13.23
C GLY A 32 1.70 -6.53 11.83
N CYS A 33 1.07 -5.97 10.80
CA CYS A 33 1.42 -6.20 9.41
C CYS A 33 2.11 -4.97 8.81
N ARG A 34 2.88 -5.19 7.74
CA ARG A 34 3.54 -4.14 6.97
C ARG A 34 3.27 -4.32 5.49
N LYS A 35 3.08 -3.19 4.80
CA LYS A 35 3.15 -3.07 3.34
C LYS A 35 4.22 -2.04 2.97
N ILE A 36 5.12 -2.42 2.08
CA ILE A 36 6.16 -1.55 1.53
C ILE A 36 5.92 -1.42 0.03
N GLN A 37 5.85 -0.20 -0.47
CA GLN A 37 5.71 0.12 -1.88
C GLN A 37 6.93 0.92 -2.32
N TYR A 38 7.65 0.41 -3.31
CA TYR A 38 8.77 1.06 -3.96
C TYR A 38 8.29 1.62 -5.28
N LYS A 39 8.61 2.87 -5.57
CA LYS A 39 8.44 3.50 -6.88
C LYS A 39 9.80 4.00 -7.34
N MET A 40 10.22 3.55 -8.51
CA MET A 40 11.52 3.84 -9.09
C MET A 40 11.35 4.42 -10.49
N GLU A 41 11.87 5.61 -10.73
CA GLU A 41 11.93 6.18 -12.08
C GLU A 41 13.15 5.59 -12.80
N LEU A 42 12.94 4.95 -13.95
CA LEU A 42 14.04 4.35 -14.70
C LEU A 42 14.84 5.44 -15.43
N PRO A 43 16.19 5.47 -15.30
CA PRO A 43 17.04 6.49 -15.91
C PRO A 43 16.81 6.63 -17.41
N GLY A 44 16.67 7.87 -17.89
CA GLY A 44 16.50 8.15 -19.32
C GLY A 44 15.11 7.82 -19.88
N THR A 45 14.14 7.49 -19.01
CA THR A 45 12.75 7.22 -19.43
C THR A 45 11.75 7.95 -18.54
N SER A 46 10.49 8.03 -19.00
CA SER A 46 9.33 8.42 -18.17
C SER A 46 8.69 7.25 -17.43
N SER A 47 9.28 6.05 -17.51
CA SER A 47 8.70 4.85 -16.93
C SER A 47 8.97 4.76 -15.42
N VAL A 48 7.95 4.35 -14.68
CA VAL A 48 8.00 4.15 -13.24
C VAL A 48 7.81 2.66 -12.96
N GLU A 49 8.83 2.03 -12.40
CA GLU A 49 8.72 0.68 -11.89
C GLU A 49 8.14 0.72 -10.47
N GLU A 50 7.10 -0.08 -10.23
CA GLU A 50 6.49 -0.22 -8.92
C GLU A 50 6.69 -1.64 -8.38
N ARG A 51 7.18 -1.74 -7.14
CA ARG A 51 7.30 -3.02 -6.43
C ARG A 51 6.59 -2.94 -5.09
N ILE A 52 5.96 -4.04 -4.69
CA ILE A 52 5.24 -4.15 -3.43
C ILE A 52 5.74 -5.37 -2.66
N VAL A 53 6.00 -5.16 -1.38
CA VAL A 53 6.31 -6.21 -0.40
C VAL A 53 5.28 -6.15 0.72
N ARG A 54 4.73 -7.29 1.09
CA ARG A 54 3.84 -7.45 2.26
C ARG A 54 4.45 -8.48 3.19
N GLN A 55 4.45 -8.17 4.49
CA GLN A 55 5.04 -9.04 5.51
C GLN A 55 4.52 -8.70 6.91
N CYS A 56 4.89 -9.52 7.89
CA CYS A 56 4.69 -9.22 9.31
C CYS A 56 5.61 -8.09 9.78
N SER A 57 5.15 -7.31 10.76
CA SER A 57 5.89 -6.20 11.39
C SER A 57 6.18 -6.52 12.86
N LYS A 58 7.37 -6.10 13.33
CA LYS A 58 7.74 -6.08 14.75
C LYS A 58 7.62 -4.68 15.38
N SER A 59 7.29 -3.69 14.57
CA SER A 59 7.15 -2.29 15.00
C SER A 59 5.67 -2.01 15.30
N ARG A 60 5.41 -1.38 16.44
CA ARG A 60 4.09 -0.88 16.86
C ARG A 60 3.89 0.57 16.42
N ARG A 61 4.23 0.91 15.17
CA ARG A 61 3.83 2.23 14.67
C ARG A 61 2.33 2.18 14.46
N ASP A 62 1.60 2.96 15.24
CA ASP A 62 0.17 3.15 15.05
C ASP A 62 -0.06 3.66 13.62
N ALA A 63 -0.78 2.86 12.82
CA ALA A 63 -1.44 3.11 11.53
C ALA A 63 -0.85 4.12 10.52
N ASP A 64 0.40 4.55 10.68
CA ASP A 64 0.98 5.65 9.93
C ASP A 64 1.87 5.12 8.82
N CYS A 65 1.66 5.67 7.64
CA CYS A 65 2.48 5.39 6.49
C CYS A 65 3.61 6.41 6.38
N ILE A 66 4.84 5.91 6.31
CA ILE A 66 6.04 6.73 6.24
C ILE A 66 6.58 6.71 4.82
N SER A 67 6.91 7.91 4.33
CA SER A 67 7.54 8.09 3.03
C SER A 67 9.03 8.35 3.20
N VAL A 68 9.86 7.59 2.51
CA VAL A 68 11.30 7.83 2.39
C VAL A 68 11.61 8.12 0.93
N TYR A 69 12.41 9.15 0.70
CA TYR A 69 12.84 9.58 -0.64
C TYR A 69 14.33 9.32 -0.80
N GLY A 70 14.75 8.92 -2.00
CA GLY A 70 16.18 8.79 -2.32
C GLY A 70 16.89 10.13 -2.32
N THR A 71 18.22 10.12 -2.43
CA THR A 71 19.14 11.25 -2.22
C THR A 71 18.84 12.52 -3.05
N ASN A 72 18.04 12.41 -4.11
CA ASN A 72 17.62 13.54 -4.96
C ASN A 72 16.08 13.68 -5.07
N GLY A 73 15.30 13.08 -4.16
CA GLY A 73 13.85 13.27 -4.02
C GLY A 73 12.95 12.72 -5.14
N LYS A 74 13.49 12.45 -6.33
CA LYS A 74 12.71 12.19 -7.55
C LYS A 74 12.70 10.73 -7.98
N ARG A 75 13.88 10.10 -8.11
CA ARG A 75 14.01 8.78 -8.74
C ARG A 75 13.59 7.58 -7.90
N TYR A 76 13.54 7.72 -6.58
CA TYR A 76 13.19 6.63 -5.68
C TYR A 76 12.26 7.15 -4.59
N LYS A 77 11.13 6.49 -4.42
CA LYS A 77 10.17 6.73 -3.34
C LYS A 77 9.81 5.39 -2.72
N GLN A 78 9.93 5.31 -1.40
CA GLN A 78 9.47 4.18 -0.62
C GLN A 78 8.35 4.64 0.30
N PHE A 79 7.23 3.93 0.26
CA PHE A 79 6.08 4.15 1.12
C PHE A 79 5.87 2.92 1.98
N THR A 80 6.01 3.06 3.30
CA THR A 80 5.92 1.95 4.25
C THR A 80 4.74 2.20 5.18
N CYS A 81 3.71 1.36 5.10
CA CYS A 81 2.57 1.40 6.01
C CYS A 81 2.63 0.22 6.96
N GLU A 82 2.36 0.49 8.23
CA GLU A 82 2.13 -0.52 9.26
C GLU A 82 0.68 -0.45 9.75
N CYS A 83 0.15 -1.58 10.17
CA CYS A 83 -1.21 -1.68 10.68
C CYS A 83 -1.32 -2.83 11.67
N ASN A 84 -2.33 -2.74 12.53
CA ASN A 84 -2.62 -3.74 13.54
C ASN A 84 -3.84 -4.56 13.12
N GLY A 85 -3.82 -5.86 13.42
CA GLY A 85 -4.90 -6.80 13.08
C GLY A 85 -4.58 -7.72 11.91
N ASP A 86 -5.41 -8.75 11.77
CA ASP A 86 -5.21 -9.78 10.74
C ASP A 86 -5.48 -9.21 9.34
N TYR A 87 -4.58 -9.51 8.41
CA TYR A 87 -4.68 -9.19 6.98
C TYR A 87 -4.82 -7.70 6.66
N CYS A 88 -4.51 -6.81 7.60
CA CYS A 88 -4.70 -5.36 7.44
C CYS A 88 -3.81 -4.74 6.36
N ASN A 89 -2.73 -5.43 5.93
CA ASN A 89 -1.80 -4.96 4.90
C ASN A 89 -2.31 -5.15 3.45
N GLN A 90 -3.62 -5.32 3.25
CA GLN A 90 -4.23 -5.41 1.92
C GLN A 90 -4.27 -4.10 1.15
N SER A 91 -4.31 -2.94 1.83
CA SER A 91 -4.71 -1.68 1.21
C SER A 91 -3.88 -1.36 -0.04
N THR A 92 -4.52 -1.29 -1.19
CA THR A 92 -4.03 -0.57 -2.37
C THR A 92 -4.43 0.89 -2.16
N ARG A 93 -3.54 1.86 -2.43
CA ARG A 93 -3.85 3.31 -2.29
C ARG A 93 -5.32 3.57 -2.62
N SER A 94 -6.04 4.24 -1.72
CA SER A 94 -7.40 4.72 -1.98
C SER A 94 -7.38 5.49 -3.30
N ARG A 95 -8.00 4.93 -4.35
CA ARG A 95 -8.29 5.70 -5.55
C ARG A 95 -9.20 6.85 -5.11
N PRO A 96 -9.02 8.09 -5.60
CA PRO A 96 -9.84 9.25 -5.24
C PRO A 96 -11.31 9.14 -5.71
N LEU A 97 -11.77 7.94 -6.07
CA LEU A 97 -13.14 7.66 -6.48
C LEU A 97 -14.15 8.04 -5.39
N ALA A 98 -13.80 7.87 -4.11
CA ALA A 98 -14.64 8.29 -2.99
C ALA A 98 -14.85 9.82 -2.95
N LEU A 99 -13.83 10.62 -3.28
CA LEU A 99 -13.97 12.07 -3.39
C LEU A 99 -14.83 12.46 -4.60
N LEU A 100 -14.72 11.72 -5.70
CA LEU A 100 -15.50 11.95 -6.91
C LEU A 100 -17.00 11.70 -6.69
N VAL A 101 -17.36 10.66 -5.93
CA VAL A 101 -18.76 10.37 -5.55
C VAL A 101 -19.34 11.48 -4.67
N CYS A 102 -18.58 12.00 -3.71
CA CYS A 102 -19.04 13.12 -2.87
C CYS A 102 -19.27 14.41 -3.67
N VAL A 103 -18.39 14.72 -4.62
CA VAL A 103 -18.54 15.92 -5.47
C VAL A 103 -19.77 15.79 -6.38
N ILE A 104 -19.98 14.62 -7.01
CA ILE A 104 -21.17 14.40 -7.85
C ILE A 104 -22.46 14.53 -7.03
N ALA A 105 -22.50 13.93 -5.83
CA ALA A 105 -23.66 14.02 -4.95
C ALA A 105 -23.98 15.47 -4.54
N MET A 106 -22.97 16.28 -4.22
CA MET A 106 -23.15 17.70 -3.90
C MET A 106 -23.65 18.51 -5.11
N VAL A 107 -23.11 18.26 -6.30
CA VAL A 107 -23.56 18.94 -7.53
C VAL A 107 -25.00 18.57 -7.87
N THR A 108 -25.39 17.30 -7.75
CA THR A 108 -26.79 16.90 -7.98
C THR A 108 -27.76 17.51 -6.97
N LEU A 109 -27.34 17.63 -5.70
CA LEU A 109 -28.16 18.26 -4.66
C LEU A 109 -28.36 19.76 -4.93
N PHE A 110 -27.32 20.47 -5.38
CA PHE A 110 -27.39 21.89 -5.75
C PHE A 110 -28.23 22.16 -6.99
N MET A 111 -28.36 21.21 -7.93
CA MET A 111 -29.19 21.36 -9.13
C MET A 111 -30.66 21.00 -8.91
N LEU A 112 -30.98 20.40 -7.75
CA LEU A 112 -32.33 20.01 -7.33
C LEU A 112 -32.98 21.00 -6.35
N VAL A 113 -32.23 22.02 -5.89
CA VAL A 113 -32.68 23.16 -5.07
C VAL A 113 -32.83 24.39 -5.97
#